data_AF-A0A4Q7Y196-F1
#
_entry.id   AF-A0A4Q7Y196-F1
#
_cell.length_a   1.000
_cell.length_b   1.000
_cell.length_c   1.000
_cell.angle_alpha   90.00
_cell.angle_beta   90.00
_cell.angle_gamma   90.00
#
_symmetry.space_group_name_H-M   'P 1'
#
loop_
_entity.id
_entity.type
_entity.pdbx_description
1 polymer ?
#
loop_
_entity_poly.entity_id
_entity_poly.type
_entity_poly.pdbx_seq_one_letter_code
_entity_poly.pdbx_strand_id
1 'polypeptide(L)'
;MVVRAFVDRRAQAPDGGEPIQALRPRGAFRSLHVGRPRGATLWDPDFDTCWLVAYGEYHADGDRKDVYNYFAGLQDDGLLTPTADDYEKLQTITPEELIRSLRRMAPELLQKARAVNGQEIRQDFVAAHDAVGTATITVDLVFETDGSLEEGWVGITMPPNITWPPGGALALVAALMPPEVASEDIQFSETVGRRPTAPGELAFSWSLDTTLK
;
A
#
# COMPACT_ATOMS: atom_id res chain seq x y z
N MET A 1 -17.97 -0.14 15.11
CA MET A 1 -17.40 -1.37 14.53
C MET A 1 -16.06 -1.65 15.21
N VAL A 2 -15.80 -2.89 15.64
CA VAL A 2 -14.60 -3.23 16.43
C VAL A 2 -13.29 -2.92 15.68
N VAL A 3 -13.24 -3.20 14.38
CA VAL A 3 -12.06 -2.94 13.55
C VAL A 3 -11.68 -1.46 13.54
N ARG A 4 -12.67 -0.57 13.41
CA ARG A 4 -12.40 0.88 13.47
C ARG A 4 -11.85 1.29 14.84
N ALA A 5 -12.44 0.81 15.92
CA ALA A 5 -11.97 1.12 17.27
C ALA A 5 -10.58 0.52 17.56
N PHE A 6 -10.28 -0.65 16.98
CA PHE A 6 -8.95 -1.24 17.00
C PHE A 6 -7.93 -0.32 16.33
N VAL A 7 -8.17 0.07 15.07
CA VAL A 7 -7.29 0.98 14.32
C VAL A 7 -7.10 2.30 15.07
N ASP A 8 -8.20 2.97 15.46
CA ASP A 8 -8.15 4.30 16.08
C ASP A 8 -7.34 4.31 17.40
N ARG A 9 -7.49 3.26 18.24
CA ARG A 9 -6.86 3.21 19.57
C ARG A 9 -5.46 2.62 19.52
N ARG A 10 -5.23 1.58 18.72
CA ARG A 10 -3.94 0.89 18.65
C ARG A 10 -2.91 1.61 17.80
N ALA A 11 -3.34 2.46 16.86
CA ALA A 11 -2.41 3.34 16.15
C ALA A 11 -1.65 4.30 17.08
N GLN A 12 -2.19 4.62 18.26
CA GLN A 12 -1.59 5.53 19.24
C GLN A 12 -1.00 4.80 20.45
N ALA A 13 -1.60 3.68 20.85
CA ALA A 13 -1.19 2.89 22.01
C ALA A 13 -1.33 1.39 21.68
N PRO A 14 -0.38 0.81 20.92
CA PRO A 14 -0.49 -0.55 20.40
C PRO A 14 -0.49 -1.62 21.51
N ASP A 15 0.15 -1.36 22.64
CA ASP A 15 0.21 -2.21 23.83
C ASP A 15 -0.82 -1.83 24.92
N GLY A 16 -1.66 -0.83 24.67
CA GLY A 16 -2.56 -0.27 25.67
C GLY A 16 -3.69 -1.23 26.10
N GLY A 17 -4.47 -0.85 27.10
CA GLY A 17 -5.62 -1.64 27.57
C GLY A 17 -5.26 -2.66 28.65
N GLU A 18 -6.29 -3.30 29.21
CA GLU A 18 -6.14 -4.15 30.38
C GLU A 18 -5.64 -5.54 29.97
N PRO A 19 -4.72 -6.16 30.74
CA PRO A 19 -4.31 -7.53 30.46
C PRO A 19 -5.48 -8.51 30.62
N ILE A 20 -5.65 -9.39 29.65
CA ILE A 20 -6.63 -10.47 29.72
C ILE A 20 -6.04 -11.61 30.57
N GLN A 21 -6.48 -11.72 31.82
CA GLN A 21 -5.90 -12.63 32.82
C GLN A 21 -6.06 -14.12 32.48
N ALA A 22 -7.10 -14.45 31.71
CA ALA A 22 -7.39 -15.81 31.27
C ALA A 22 -6.34 -16.34 30.27
N LEU A 23 -5.64 -15.44 29.56
CA LEU A 23 -4.72 -15.81 28.49
C LEU A 23 -3.26 -15.89 28.97
N ARG A 24 -2.43 -16.55 28.18
CA ARG A 24 -0.99 -16.75 28.42
C ARG A 24 -0.15 -16.31 27.21
N PRO A 25 1.07 -15.80 27.39
CA PRO A 25 1.64 -15.36 28.67
C PRO A 25 0.84 -14.18 29.25
N ARG A 26 0.77 -14.10 30.59
CA ARG A 26 0.03 -13.02 31.25
C ARG A 26 0.65 -11.67 30.86
N GLY A 27 -0.18 -10.69 30.52
CA GLY A 27 0.29 -9.37 30.12
C GLY A 27 0.46 -9.17 28.62
N ALA A 28 0.61 -10.24 27.83
CA ALA A 28 0.79 -10.11 26.37
C ALA A 28 -0.49 -9.72 25.64
N PHE A 29 -1.62 -10.31 26.04
CA PHE A 29 -2.92 -10.05 25.44
C PHE A 29 -3.64 -8.92 26.16
N ARG A 30 -4.07 -7.92 25.39
CA ARG A 30 -4.74 -6.71 25.89
C ARG A 30 -6.19 -6.67 25.45
N SER A 31 -7.07 -6.20 26.32
CA SER A 31 -8.49 -6.05 26.01
C SER A 31 -8.74 -4.84 25.11
N LEU A 32 -9.69 -4.99 24.19
CA LEU A 32 -10.26 -3.91 23.40
C LEU A 32 -11.75 -3.81 23.69
N HIS A 33 -12.16 -2.75 24.38
CA HIS A 33 -13.56 -2.55 24.79
C HIS A 33 -14.32 -1.67 23.78
N VAL A 34 -15.33 -2.20 23.12
CA VAL A 34 -16.14 -1.45 22.14
C VAL A 34 -17.62 -1.59 22.50
N GLY A 35 -18.06 -0.90 23.56
CA GLY A 35 -19.42 -1.08 24.10
C GLY A 35 -19.55 -2.43 24.80
N ARG A 36 -20.51 -3.26 24.36
CA ARG A 36 -20.69 -4.63 24.86
C ARG A 36 -19.69 -5.64 24.28
N PRO A 37 -19.36 -5.59 22.98
CA PRO A 37 -18.31 -6.44 22.43
C PRO A 37 -16.93 -6.26 23.07
N ARG A 38 -16.11 -7.30 22.97
CA ARG A 38 -14.72 -7.34 23.41
C ARG A 38 -13.84 -7.87 22.29
N GLY A 39 -12.65 -7.31 22.17
CA GLY A 39 -11.56 -7.88 21.38
C GLY A 39 -10.37 -8.22 22.26
N ALA A 40 -9.54 -9.15 21.80
CA ALA A 40 -8.20 -9.38 22.30
C ALA A 40 -7.19 -8.86 21.27
N THR A 41 -6.19 -8.11 21.74
CA THR A 41 -5.11 -7.61 20.90
C THR A 41 -3.76 -8.11 21.41
N LEU A 42 -2.83 -8.35 20.49
CA LEU A 42 -1.45 -8.74 20.78
C LEU A 42 -0.51 -7.74 20.11
N TRP A 43 0.37 -7.13 20.90
CA TRP A 43 1.44 -6.28 20.37
C TRP A 43 2.71 -7.08 20.21
N ASP A 44 3.26 -7.08 19.00
CA ASP A 44 4.58 -7.63 18.70
C ASP A 44 5.56 -6.48 18.47
N PRO A 45 6.46 -6.19 19.44
CA PRO A 45 7.41 -5.09 19.33
C PRO A 45 8.53 -5.38 18.32
N ASP A 46 8.83 -6.64 18.00
CA ASP A 46 9.92 -6.99 17.09
C ASP A 46 9.55 -6.67 15.63
N PHE A 47 8.25 -6.76 15.31
CA PHE A 47 7.69 -6.45 14.00
C PHE A 47 6.89 -5.13 13.97
N ASP A 48 6.90 -4.35 15.06
CA ASP A 48 6.11 -3.13 15.23
C ASP A 48 4.63 -3.32 14.79
N THR A 49 4.05 -4.48 15.12
CA THR A 49 2.74 -4.92 14.60
C THR A 49 1.75 -5.22 15.72
N CYS A 50 0.57 -4.60 15.66
CA CYS A 50 -0.53 -4.88 16.57
C CYS A 50 -1.55 -5.76 15.85
N TRP A 51 -1.91 -6.87 16.48
CA TRP A 51 -2.88 -7.83 15.97
C TRP A 51 -4.20 -7.73 16.72
N LEU A 52 -5.32 -7.76 16.00
CA LEU A 52 -6.64 -8.07 16.57
C LEU A 52 -6.85 -9.58 16.48
N VAL A 53 -6.47 -10.30 17.54
CA VAL A 53 -6.37 -11.76 17.53
C VAL A 53 -7.69 -12.48 17.80
N ALA A 54 -8.64 -11.82 18.47
CA ALA A 54 -9.97 -12.37 18.66
C ALA A 54 -11.01 -11.29 18.91
N TYR A 55 -12.26 -11.63 18.65
CA TYR A 55 -13.42 -10.78 18.86
C TYR A 55 -14.63 -11.61 19.31
N GLY A 56 -15.44 -11.06 20.20
CA GLY A 56 -16.75 -11.59 20.53
C GLY A 56 -17.75 -10.49 20.86
N GLU A 57 -19.01 -10.70 20.47
CA GLU A 57 -20.09 -9.71 20.63
C GLU A 57 -20.60 -9.58 22.06
N TYR A 58 -20.34 -10.59 22.90
CA TYR A 58 -21.02 -10.77 24.18
C TYR A 58 -20.04 -10.95 25.34
N HIS A 59 -20.08 -10.03 26.30
CA HIS A 59 -19.47 -10.19 27.62
C HIS A 59 -20.59 -10.22 28.68
N ALA A 60 -20.60 -11.23 29.53
CA ALA A 60 -21.43 -11.30 30.74
C ALA A 60 -20.64 -12.04 31.83
N ASP A 61 -20.29 -11.32 32.89
CA ASP A 61 -19.51 -11.86 34.00
C ASP A 61 -20.20 -13.08 34.60
N GLY A 62 -19.49 -14.21 34.66
CA GLY A 62 -19.96 -15.46 35.26
C GLY A 62 -20.81 -16.35 34.35
N ASP A 63 -21.01 -16.00 33.09
CA ASP A 63 -21.66 -16.87 32.09
C ASP A 63 -20.63 -17.80 31.44
N ARG A 64 -21.01 -19.05 31.20
CA ARG A 64 -20.21 -20.01 30.41
C ARG A 64 -19.93 -19.48 29.00
N LYS A 65 -20.77 -18.57 28.50
CA LYS A 65 -20.62 -17.85 27.23
C LYS A 65 -19.76 -16.59 27.31
N ASP A 66 -19.02 -16.39 28.39
CA ASP A 66 -18.06 -15.29 28.48
C ASP A 66 -17.06 -15.38 27.32
N VAL A 67 -16.87 -14.25 26.62
CA VAL A 67 -15.93 -14.10 25.51
C VAL A 67 -14.49 -14.50 25.87
N TYR A 68 -14.09 -14.36 27.13
CA TYR A 68 -12.76 -14.79 27.58
C TYR A 68 -12.61 -16.31 27.64
N ASN A 69 -13.69 -17.07 27.85
CA ASN A 69 -13.65 -18.53 27.73
C ASN A 69 -13.45 -18.95 26.26
N TYR A 70 -14.11 -18.23 25.34
CA TYR A 70 -13.89 -18.44 23.91
C TYR A 70 -12.45 -18.14 23.49
N PHE A 71 -11.87 -17.03 23.98
CA PHE A 71 -10.48 -16.68 23.70
C PHE A 71 -9.51 -17.72 24.28
N ALA A 72 -9.78 -18.23 25.49
CA ALA A 72 -8.99 -19.31 26.08
C ALA A 72 -9.03 -20.58 25.23
N GLY A 73 -10.21 -20.95 24.71
CA GLY A 73 -10.34 -22.07 23.76
C GLY A 73 -9.50 -21.88 22.50
N LEU A 74 -9.52 -20.69 21.88
CA LEU A 74 -8.66 -20.38 20.74
C LEU A 74 -7.16 -20.50 21.08
N GLN A 75 -6.77 -20.13 22.30
CA GLN A 75 -5.40 -20.29 22.76
C GLN A 75 -5.02 -21.77 22.92
N ASP A 76 -5.88 -22.56 23.56
CA ASP A 76 -5.65 -23.98 23.78
C ASP A 76 -5.54 -24.74 22.44
N ASP A 77 -6.29 -24.30 21.44
CA ASP A 77 -6.24 -24.83 20.07
C ASP A 77 -5.06 -24.29 19.23
N GLY A 78 -4.26 -23.36 19.77
CA GLY A 78 -3.14 -22.74 19.05
C GLY A 78 -3.56 -21.79 17.92
N LEU A 79 -4.80 -21.31 17.94
CA LEU A 79 -5.39 -20.45 16.90
C LEU A 79 -5.41 -18.96 17.27
N LEU A 80 -5.04 -18.62 18.50
CA LEU A 80 -5.08 -17.23 18.99
C LEU A 80 -3.86 -16.40 18.57
N THR A 81 -2.69 -17.02 18.42
CA THR A 81 -1.47 -16.30 18.07
C THR A 81 -1.26 -16.26 16.56
N PRO A 82 -0.83 -15.12 15.99
CA PRO A 82 -0.43 -15.05 14.59
C PRO A 82 0.64 -16.10 14.26
N THR A 83 0.56 -16.66 13.06
CA THR A 83 1.52 -17.63 12.53
C THR A 83 2.57 -16.96 11.66
N ALA A 84 3.65 -17.67 11.31
CA ALA A 84 4.65 -17.15 10.36
C ALA A 84 3.99 -16.68 9.05
N ASP A 85 3.07 -17.47 8.50
CA ASP A 85 2.31 -17.12 7.29
C ASP A 85 1.51 -15.82 7.44
N ASP A 86 1.05 -15.47 8.64
CA ASP A 86 0.35 -14.19 8.87
C ASP A 86 1.31 -13.01 8.80
N TYR A 87 2.54 -13.14 9.32
CA TYR A 87 3.58 -12.13 9.15
C TYR A 87 4.03 -12.00 7.68
N GLU A 88 4.12 -13.10 6.94
CA GLU A 88 4.40 -13.06 5.49
C GLU A 88 3.31 -12.28 4.72
N LYS A 89 2.04 -12.41 5.12
CA LYS A 89 0.95 -11.61 4.53
C LYS A 89 1.10 -10.11 4.81
N LEU A 90 1.62 -9.72 5.98
CA LEU A 90 1.89 -8.30 6.28
C LEU A 90 3.02 -7.73 5.42
N GLN A 91 3.97 -8.57 5.01
CA GLN A 91 5.08 -8.16 4.16
C GLN A 91 4.69 -8.05 2.68
N THR A 92 3.50 -8.52 2.31
CA THR A 92 2.96 -8.39 0.95
C THR A 92 2.34 -7.01 0.77
N ILE A 93 3.06 -6.10 0.11
CA ILE A 93 2.47 -4.84 -0.35
C ILE A 93 1.28 -5.18 -1.25
N THR A 94 0.10 -4.74 -0.85
CA THR A 94 -1.09 -4.86 -1.68
C THR A 94 -0.94 -3.99 -2.93
N PRO A 95 -1.54 -4.38 -4.08
CA PRO A 95 -1.58 -3.51 -5.26
C PRO A 95 -2.04 -2.07 -4.94
N GLU A 96 -2.99 -1.93 -4.01
CA GLU A 96 -3.51 -0.64 -3.55
C GLU A 96 -2.46 0.20 -2.81
N GLU A 97 -1.64 -0.42 -1.97
CA GLU A 97 -0.54 0.25 -1.27
C GLU A 97 0.57 0.68 -2.24
N LEU A 98 0.89 -0.16 -3.21
CA LEU A 98 1.85 0.17 -4.26
C LEU A 98 1.35 1.38 -5.08
N ILE A 99 0.10 1.34 -5.55
CA ILE A 99 -0.54 2.45 -6.27
C ILE A 99 -0.51 3.72 -5.42
N ARG A 100 -0.84 3.63 -4.13
CA ARG A 100 -0.79 4.77 -3.20
C ARG A 100 0.62 5.33 -3.06
N SER A 101 1.64 4.46 -3.01
CA SER A 101 3.04 4.86 -2.95
C SER A 101 3.46 5.63 -4.22
N LEU A 102 3.15 5.09 -5.40
CA LEU A 102 3.44 5.73 -6.68
C LEU A 102 2.71 7.08 -6.82
N ARG A 103 1.43 7.17 -6.41
CA ARG A 103 0.68 8.44 -6.43
C ARG A 103 1.30 9.54 -5.56
N ARG A 104 1.98 9.18 -4.46
CA ARG A 104 2.69 10.16 -3.63
C ARG A 104 4.00 10.62 -4.27
N MET A 105 4.65 9.73 -5.02
CA MET A 105 5.93 9.99 -5.68
C MET A 105 5.77 10.77 -7.00
N ALA A 106 4.70 10.48 -7.76
CA ALA A 106 4.49 10.99 -9.11
C ALA A 106 4.59 12.52 -9.24
N PRO A 107 4.00 13.35 -8.36
CA PRO A 107 4.06 14.80 -8.52
C PRO A 107 5.49 15.35 -8.50
N GLU A 108 6.35 14.81 -7.63
CA GLU A 108 7.75 15.23 -7.53
C GLU A 108 8.56 14.78 -8.76
N LEU A 109 8.34 13.54 -9.21
CA LEU A 109 8.97 13.03 -10.43
C LEU A 109 8.58 13.85 -11.67
N LEU A 110 7.28 14.11 -11.85
CA LEU A 110 6.75 14.92 -12.96
C LEU A 110 7.30 16.35 -12.92
N GLN A 111 7.37 16.95 -11.72
CA GLN A 111 7.97 18.28 -11.56
C GLN A 111 9.44 18.30 -11.97
N LYS A 112 10.22 17.30 -11.54
CA LYS A 112 11.63 17.16 -11.94
C LYS A 112 11.78 16.96 -13.45
N ALA A 113 10.95 16.12 -14.05
CA ALA A 113 11.00 15.85 -15.49
C ALA A 113 10.66 17.11 -16.30
N ARG A 114 9.63 17.85 -15.91
CA ARG A 114 9.28 19.14 -16.53
C ARG A 114 10.37 20.20 -16.39
N ALA A 115 11.12 20.18 -15.29
CA ALA A 115 12.22 21.12 -15.05
C ALA A 115 13.44 20.83 -15.93
N VAL A 116 13.58 19.62 -16.47
CA VAL A 116 14.75 19.20 -17.24
C VAL A 116 14.31 18.48 -18.52
N ASN A 117 13.91 19.30 -19.50
CA ASN A 117 13.34 18.87 -20.77
C ASN A 117 14.13 17.73 -21.45
N GLY A 118 13.44 16.63 -21.76
CA GLY A 118 13.98 15.48 -22.48
C GLY A 118 14.94 14.58 -21.70
N GLN A 119 15.12 14.83 -20.39
CA GLN A 119 15.93 13.97 -19.54
C GLN A 119 15.08 12.94 -18.80
N GLU A 120 15.60 11.72 -18.72
CA GLU A 120 15.00 10.66 -17.92
C GLU A 120 15.21 10.94 -16.43
N ILE A 121 14.13 11.10 -15.69
CA ILE A 121 14.15 11.14 -14.23
C ILE A 121 13.74 9.76 -13.72
N ARG A 122 14.64 9.11 -12.99
CA ARG A 122 14.42 7.76 -12.44
C ARG A 122 14.27 7.82 -10.94
N GLN A 123 13.34 7.03 -10.42
CA GLN A 123 13.19 6.83 -8.98
C GLN A 123 12.76 5.41 -8.67
N ASP A 124 13.43 4.86 -7.66
CA ASP A 124 13.16 3.54 -7.14
C ASP A 124 11.99 3.58 -6.15
N PHE A 125 11.20 2.50 -6.14
CA PHE A 125 10.10 2.30 -5.22
C PHE A 125 10.14 0.88 -4.65
N VAL A 126 9.65 0.72 -3.42
CA VAL A 126 9.51 -0.61 -2.81
C VAL A 126 8.22 -1.24 -3.31
N ALA A 127 8.34 -2.37 -4.02
CA ALA A 127 7.22 -3.09 -4.62
C ALA A 127 6.67 -4.20 -3.72
N ALA A 128 7.53 -4.89 -2.96
CA ALA A 128 7.22 -5.82 -1.86
C ALA A 128 8.53 -6.29 -1.19
N HIS A 129 8.57 -6.57 0.13
CA HIS A 129 9.75 -7.17 0.80
C HIS A 129 11.12 -6.58 0.38
N ASP A 130 11.27 -5.25 0.41
CA ASP A 130 12.47 -4.54 -0.08
C ASP A 130 12.85 -4.79 -1.55
N ALA A 131 12.02 -5.51 -2.31
CA ALA A 131 12.17 -5.65 -3.75
C ALA A 131 11.91 -4.29 -4.40
N VAL A 132 12.97 -3.78 -5.03
CA VAL A 132 12.98 -2.46 -5.63
C VAL A 132 12.49 -2.56 -7.07
N GLY A 133 11.37 -1.91 -7.34
CA GLY A 133 10.96 -1.57 -8.71
C GLY A 133 11.49 -0.19 -9.06
N THR A 134 11.51 0.13 -10.34
CA THR A 134 11.97 1.44 -10.83
C THR A 134 10.87 2.08 -11.67
N ALA A 135 10.57 3.34 -11.37
CA ALA A 135 9.74 4.21 -12.19
C ALA A 135 10.65 5.23 -12.89
N THR A 136 10.50 5.37 -14.20
CA THR A 136 11.21 6.34 -15.04
C THR A 136 10.18 7.26 -15.66
N ILE A 137 10.35 8.57 -15.52
CA ILE A 137 9.51 9.58 -16.19
C ILE A 137 10.41 10.49 -17.01
N THR A 138 10.02 10.72 -18.27
CA THR A 138 10.64 11.67 -19.18
C THR A 138 9.56 12.60 -19.69
N VAL A 139 9.83 13.91 -19.70
CA VAL A 139 8.91 14.89 -20.29
C VAL A 139 9.68 15.69 -21.32
N ASP A 140 9.22 15.67 -22.57
CA ASP A 140 9.66 16.58 -23.63
C ASP A 140 8.61 17.67 -23.85
N LEU A 141 8.96 18.92 -23.57
CA LEU A 141 8.18 20.09 -23.98
C LEU A 141 8.57 20.45 -25.41
N VAL A 142 7.62 20.24 -26.35
CA VAL A 142 7.73 20.62 -27.76
C VAL A 142 7.00 21.95 -27.94
N PHE A 143 7.69 22.96 -28.46
CA PHE A 143 7.08 24.25 -28.78
C PHE A 143 6.67 24.24 -30.25
N GLU A 144 5.36 24.33 -30.52
CA GLU A 144 4.79 24.46 -31.85
C GLU A 144 4.43 25.94 -32.15
N THR A 145 4.14 26.25 -33.41
CA THR A 145 3.90 27.64 -33.87
C THR A 145 2.61 28.26 -33.34
N ASP A 146 1.66 27.45 -32.87
CA ASP A 146 0.34 27.79 -32.37
C ASP A 146 0.16 27.49 -30.86
N GLY A 147 1.17 26.92 -30.20
CA GLY A 147 1.12 26.54 -28.80
C GLY A 147 2.32 25.75 -28.33
N SER A 148 2.37 25.39 -27.05
CA SER A 148 3.30 24.37 -26.56
C SER A 148 2.57 23.04 -26.34
N LEU A 149 3.15 21.96 -26.85
CA LEU A 149 2.72 20.60 -26.62
C LEU A 149 3.67 19.98 -25.58
N GLU A 150 3.12 19.52 -24.47
CA GLU A 150 3.86 18.66 -23.55
C GLU A 150 3.70 17.21 -24.02
N GLU A 151 4.79 16.61 -24.49
CA GLU A 151 4.87 15.17 -24.70
C GLU A 151 5.57 14.54 -23.50
N GLY A 152 5.09 13.39 -23.05
CA GLY A 152 5.72 12.70 -21.95
C GLY A 152 5.67 11.20 -22.09
N TRP A 153 6.59 10.56 -21.38
CA TRP A 153 6.72 9.12 -21.30
C TRP A 153 6.90 8.69 -19.85
N VAL A 154 6.28 7.57 -19.51
CA VAL A 154 6.55 6.84 -18.28
C VAL A 154 6.98 5.42 -18.63
N GLY A 155 8.07 4.96 -18.02
CA GLY A 155 8.52 3.58 -18.01
C GLY A 155 8.41 3.02 -16.59
N ILE A 156 7.88 1.81 -16.45
CA ILE A 156 7.79 1.14 -15.15
C ILE A 156 8.37 -0.27 -15.29
N THR A 157 9.30 -0.60 -14.40
CA THR A 157 9.85 -1.94 -14.28
C THR A 157 9.53 -2.49 -12.89
N MET A 158 8.78 -3.59 -12.86
CA MET A 158 8.54 -4.35 -11.63
C MET A 158 9.73 -5.27 -11.34
N PRO A 159 10.02 -5.58 -10.06
CA PRO A 159 11.02 -6.58 -9.73
C PRO A 159 10.67 -7.95 -10.35
N PRO A 160 11.66 -8.77 -10.72
CA PRO A 160 11.44 -10.02 -11.47
C PRO A 160 10.58 -11.06 -10.73
N ASN A 161 10.52 -10.97 -9.39
CA ASN A 161 9.74 -11.89 -8.55
C ASN A 161 8.35 -11.38 -8.21
N ILE A 162 7.96 -10.20 -8.73
CA ILE A 162 6.64 -9.61 -8.50
C ILE A 162 5.79 -9.78 -9.75
N THR A 163 4.68 -10.48 -9.59
CA THR A 163 3.68 -10.58 -10.66
C THR A 163 2.92 -9.25 -10.73
N TRP A 164 2.78 -8.70 -11.93
CA TRP A 164 1.92 -7.54 -12.15
C TRP A 164 0.49 -7.86 -11.69
N PRO A 165 -0.18 -6.97 -10.93
CA PRO A 165 -1.55 -7.21 -10.52
C PRO A 165 -2.45 -7.32 -11.77
N PRO A 166 -3.27 -8.38 -11.94
CA PRO A 166 -4.02 -8.65 -13.18
C PRO A 166 -4.99 -7.55 -13.64
N GLY A 167 -5.31 -6.57 -12.79
CA GLY A 167 -6.02 -5.33 -13.15
C GLY A 167 -5.32 -4.04 -12.67
N GLY A 168 -4.10 -4.16 -12.14
CA GLY A 168 -3.36 -3.06 -11.51
C GLY A 168 -2.34 -2.40 -12.41
N ALA A 169 -1.90 -3.03 -13.51
CA ALA A 169 -0.91 -2.42 -14.41
C ALA A 169 -1.35 -1.04 -14.91
N LEU A 170 -2.60 -0.92 -15.38
CA LEU A 170 -3.15 0.37 -15.81
C LEU A 170 -3.28 1.36 -14.64
N ALA A 171 -3.64 0.89 -13.44
CA ALA A 171 -3.77 1.74 -12.25
C ALA A 171 -2.40 2.23 -11.72
N LEU A 172 -1.35 1.42 -11.87
CA LEU A 172 0.04 1.79 -11.56
C LEU A 172 0.54 2.84 -12.53
N VAL A 173 0.23 2.68 -13.82
CA VAL A 173 0.55 3.66 -14.86
C VAL A 173 -0.20 4.96 -14.61
N ALA A 174 -1.51 4.89 -14.42
CA ALA A 174 -2.34 6.06 -14.10
C ALA A 174 -1.92 6.77 -12.80
N ALA A 175 -1.27 6.05 -11.86
CA ALA A 175 -0.71 6.66 -10.66
C ALA A 175 0.50 7.56 -10.92
N LEU A 176 1.19 7.37 -12.05
CA LEU A 176 2.38 8.12 -12.45
C LEU A 176 2.09 9.19 -13.52
N MET A 177 0.90 9.15 -14.14
CA MET A 177 0.49 10.13 -15.14
C MET A 177 0.12 11.48 -14.53
N PRO A 178 0.30 12.59 -15.26
CA PRO A 178 -0.26 13.87 -14.86
C PRO A 178 -1.79 13.75 -14.71
N PRO A 179 -2.39 14.36 -13.66
CA PRO A 179 -3.84 14.26 -13.43
C PRO A 179 -4.68 14.90 -14.53
N GLU A 180 -4.08 15.73 -15.40
CA GLU A 180 -4.75 16.38 -16.52
C GLU A 180 -4.81 15.52 -17.79
N VAL A 181 -4.05 14.42 -17.86
CA VAL A 181 -4.08 13.51 -19.02
C VAL A 181 -5.33 12.63 -18.93
N ALA A 182 -6.19 12.71 -19.95
CA ALA A 182 -7.33 11.81 -20.05
C ALA A 182 -6.87 10.39 -20.39
N SER A 183 -7.63 9.38 -19.96
CA SER A 183 -7.25 7.98 -20.20
C SER A 183 -7.16 7.63 -21.69
N GLU A 184 -7.94 8.29 -22.54
CA GLU A 184 -7.88 8.13 -24.00
C GLU A 184 -6.60 8.69 -24.66
N ASP A 185 -5.90 9.61 -24.00
CA ASP A 185 -4.67 10.23 -24.51
C ASP A 185 -3.41 9.42 -24.14
N ILE A 186 -3.58 8.35 -23.36
CA ILE A 186 -2.50 7.46 -22.95
C ILE A 186 -2.31 6.37 -24.00
N GLN A 187 -1.10 6.25 -24.52
CA GLN A 187 -0.75 5.25 -25.53
C GLN A 187 0.37 4.36 -25.03
N PHE A 188 0.37 3.09 -25.45
CA PHE A 188 1.55 2.22 -25.27
C PHE A 188 2.71 2.76 -26.12
N SER A 189 3.91 2.74 -25.55
CA SER A 189 5.12 3.20 -26.22
C SER A 189 6.18 2.10 -26.26
N GLU A 190 6.92 2.04 -27.37
CA GLU A 190 8.12 1.21 -27.51
C GLU A 190 9.38 1.95 -27.01
N THR A 191 9.23 3.21 -26.59
CA THR A 191 10.30 4.05 -26.06
C THR A 191 9.90 4.76 -24.76
N VAL A 192 10.91 5.16 -23.99
CA VAL A 192 10.79 6.13 -22.89
C VAL A 192 11.63 7.35 -23.30
N GLY A 193 10.96 8.39 -23.81
CA GLY A 193 11.61 9.47 -24.54
C GLY A 193 12.35 8.93 -25.77
N ARG A 194 13.67 9.15 -25.82
CA ARG A 194 14.53 8.76 -26.96
C ARG A 194 15.11 7.36 -26.86
N ARG A 195 14.90 6.67 -25.73
CA ARG A 195 15.47 5.34 -25.47
C ARG A 195 14.43 4.24 -25.72
N PRO A 196 14.78 3.13 -26.40
CA PRO A 196 13.93 1.94 -26.47
C PRO A 196 13.63 1.36 -25.07
N THR A 197 12.46 0.74 -24.91
CA THR A 197 12.11 0.06 -23.65
C THR A 197 13.11 -1.04 -23.30
N ALA A 198 13.42 -1.14 -22.01
CA ALA A 198 14.24 -2.22 -21.47
C ALA A 198 13.40 -3.51 -21.34
N PRO A 199 14.04 -4.70 -21.31
CA PRO A 199 13.32 -5.94 -21.06
C PRO A 199 12.53 -5.89 -19.74
N GLY A 200 11.22 -6.13 -19.81
CA GLY A 200 10.32 -6.09 -18.65
C GLY A 200 9.85 -4.68 -18.25
N GLU A 201 10.24 -3.63 -18.98
CA GLU A 201 9.73 -2.27 -18.82
C GLU A 201 8.42 -2.11 -19.61
N LEU A 202 7.37 -1.66 -18.93
CA LEU A 202 6.15 -1.18 -19.59
C LEU A 202 6.28 0.32 -19.80
N ALA A 203 6.12 0.79 -21.03
CA ALA A 203 6.17 2.21 -21.34
C ALA A 203 4.87 2.72 -21.95
N PHE A 204 4.55 3.95 -21.58
CA PHE A 204 3.38 4.68 -22.04
C PHE A 204 3.76 6.12 -22.33
N SER A 205 3.06 6.73 -23.28
CA SER A 205 3.22 8.14 -23.64
C SER A 205 1.90 8.90 -23.54
N TRP A 206 2.02 10.22 -23.41
CA TRP A 206 0.91 11.16 -23.50
C TRP A 206 1.32 12.41 -24.27
N SER A 207 0.33 13.14 -24.77
CA SER A 207 0.49 14.46 -25.36
C SER A 207 -0.57 15.40 -24.78
N LEU A 208 -0.16 16.57 -24.30
CA LEU A 208 -1.03 17.57 -23.69
C LEU A 208 -0.84 18.92 -24.38
N ASP A 209 -1.92 19.50 -24.88
CA ASP A 209 -1.92 20.89 -25.30
C ASP A 209 -1.88 21.80 -24.07
N THR A 210 -0.82 22.59 -23.93
CA THR A 210 -0.62 23.46 -22.76
C THR A 210 -1.17 24.88 -22.96
N THR A 211 -1.77 25.20 -24.12
CA THR A 211 -2.36 26.53 -24.38
C THR A 211 -3.65 26.81 -23.60
N LEU A 212 -4.23 25.81 -22.94
CA LEU A 212 -5.49 25.91 -22.19
C LEU A 212 -5.32 26.11 -20.67
N LYS A 213 -4.09 26.33 -20.17
CA LYS A 213 -3.80 26.62 -18.75
C LYS A 213 -3.52 28.10 -18.50
#